data_AF-A0A2T0WSV9-F1
#
_entry.id   AF-A0A2T0WSV9-F1
#
_cell.length_a   1.000
_cell.length_b   1.000
_cell.length_c   1.000
_cell.angle_alpha   90.00
_cell.angle_beta   90.00
_cell.angle_gamma   90.00
#
_symmetry.space_group_name_H-M   'P 1'
#
loop_
_entity.id
_entity.type
_entity.pdbx_description
1 polymer ?
#
loop_
_entity_poly.entity_id
_entity_poly.type
_entity_poly.pdbx_seq_one_letter_code
_entity_poly.pdbx_strand_id
1 'polypeptide(L)'
;MEKLYQKFETLLQNTTTDFKRYLYDRVSWESRMIGIIGPRGVGKTTMILQYIKQNLNSKKALYVSADDLYFSDNKLIDLVDEFYKNAGEYLFIDEIHKYANWSRELKDIYDSFPELKVVFTGSSVLDILKGSSDLSRRR
;
A
#
# COMPACT_ATOMS: atom_id res chain seq x y z
N MET A 1 15.36 4.47 1.17
CA MET A 1 14.70 3.53 0.25
C MET A 1 15.31 2.13 0.21
N GLU A 2 16.62 1.94 0.11
CA GLU A 2 17.24 0.60 -0.03
C GLU A 2 16.78 -0.44 1.00
N LYS A 3 16.74 -0.07 2.29
CA LYS A 3 16.26 -0.96 3.37
C LYS A 3 14.81 -1.41 3.17
N LEU A 4 13.95 -0.57 2.59
CA LEU A 4 12.56 -0.93 2.30
C LEU A 4 12.48 -1.98 1.19
N TYR A 5 13.27 -1.81 0.12
CA TYR A 5 13.37 -2.81 -0.95
C TYR A 5 13.90 -4.14 -0.44
N GLN A 6 14.93 -4.14 0.42
CA GLN A 6 15.46 -5.37 1.01
C GLN A 6 14.40 -6.11 1.86
N LYS A 7 13.64 -5.37 2.68
CA LYS A 7 12.52 -5.92 3.46
C LYS A 7 11.44 -6.47 2.54
N PHE A 8 11.04 -5.71 1.52
CA PHE A 8 10.05 -6.13 0.53
C PHE A 8 10.46 -7.43 -0.16
N GLU A 9 11.66 -7.49 -0.73
CA GLU A 9 12.15 -8.68 -1.44
C GLU A 9 12.21 -9.90 -0.51
N THR A 10 12.66 -9.72 0.73
CA THR A 10 12.67 -10.79 1.73
C THR A 10 11.26 -11.33 2.00
N LEU A 11 10.27 -10.45 2.18
CA LEU A 11 8.88 -10.86 2.42
C LEU A 11 8.26 -11.53 1.18
N LEU A 12 8.55 -11.00 -0.01
CA LEU A 12 8.05 -11.54 -1.27
C LEU A 12 8.57 -12.95 -1.54
N GLN A 13 9.87 -13.19 -1.32
CA GLN A 13 10.50 -14.49 -1.47
C GLN A 13 9.88 -15.53 -0.55
N ASN A 14 9.65 -15.19 0.72
CA ASN A 14 9.10 -16.09 1.74
C ASN A 14 7.57 -16.28 1.65
N THR A 15 6.88 -15.57 0.77
CA THR A 15 5.43 -15.73 0.60
C THR A 15 5.10 -16.96 -0.25
N THR A 16 4.37 -17.91 0.33
CA THR A 16 3.80 -19.06 -0.41
C THR A 16 2.64 -18.64 -1.31
N THR A 17 2.53 -19.33 -2.44
CA THR A 17 1.45 -19.18 -3.43
C THR A 17 0.54 -20.41 -3.52
N ASP A 18 0.68 -21.37 -2.62
CA ASP A 18 -0.01 -22.68 -2.67
C ASP A 18 -1.51 -22.58 -2.38
N PHE A 19 -1.92 -21.47 -1.77
CA PHE A 19 -3.32 -21.14 -1.52
C PHE A 19 -3.57 -19.67 -1.85
N LYS A 20 -4.80 -19.32 -2.19
CA LYS A 20 -5.25 -17.93 -2.30
C LYS A 20 -6.24 -17.61 -1.19
N ARG A 21 -6.19 -16.36 -0.68
CA ARG A 21 -7.18 -15.87 0.29
C ARG A 21 -8.52 -15.65 -0.40
N TYR A 22 -9.62 -15.85 0.32
CA TYR A 22 -10.99 -15.77 -0.22
C TYR A 22 -11.35 -14.42 -0.89
N LEU A 23 -10.68 -13.32 -0.52
CA LEU A 23 -10.88 -12.00 -1.11
C LEU A 23 -10.07 -11.77 -2.38
N TYR A 24 -9.09 -12.62 -2.69
CA TYR A 24 -8.12 -12.38 -3.75
C TYR A 24 -8.79 -12.06 -5.10
N ASP A 25 -9.79 -12.85 -5.49
CA ASP A 25 -10.50 -12.70 -6.76
C ASP A 25 -11.59 -11.61 -6.71
N ARG A 26 -11.88 -11.05 -5.53
CA ARG A 26 -12.88 -9.98 -5.35
C ARG A 26 -12.25 -8.59 -5.35
N VAL A 27 -10.93 -8.48 -5.23
CA VAL A 27 -10.24 -7.20 -5.29
C VAL A 27 -10.15 -6.76 -6.75
N SER A 28 -10.62 -5.55 -7.04
CA SER A 28 -10.51 -4.94 -8.36
C SER A 28 -9.11 -4.39 -8.58
N TRP A 29 -8.12 -5.27 -8.76
CA TRP A 29 -6.69 -4.93 -8.84
C TRP A 29 -6.31 -3.93 -9.96
N GLU A 30 -7.19 -3.74 -10.95
CA GLU A 30 -7.01 -2.76 -12.01
C GLU A 30 -7.35 -1.33 -11.61
N SER A 31 -8.06 -1.13 -10.50
CA SER A 31 -8.39 0.19 -10.00
C SER A 31 -7.12 0.94 -9.58
N ARG A 32 -7.05 2.22 -9.95
CA ARG A 32 -5.90 3.08 -9.66
C ARG A 32 -5.59 3.22 -8.17
N MET A 33 -6.63 3.23 -7.32
CA MET A 33 -6.47 3.27 -5.88
C MET A 33 -7.44 2.29 -5.20
N ILE A 34 -6.91 1.44 -4.33
CA ILE A 34 -7.67 0.37 -3.65
C ILE A 34 -7.39 0.40 -2.16
N GLY A 35 -8.45 0.46 -1.35
CA GLY A 35 -8.40 0.25 0.09
C GLY A 35 -8.88 -1.15 0.46
N ILE A 36 -8.02 -1.95 1.11
CA ILE A 36 -8.34 -3.30 1.60
C ILE A 36 -8.50 -3.24 3.12
N ILE A 37 -9.74 -3.38 3.58
CA ILE A 37 -10.08 -3.21 4.99
C ILE A 37 -10.48 -4.55 5.59
N GLY A 38 -9.92 -4.87 6.74
CA GLY A 38 -10.36 -6.02 7.51
C GLY A 38 -9.57 -6.21 8.79
N PRO A 39 -10.08 -7.01 9.74
CA PRO A 39 -9.45 -7.24 11.03
C PRO A 39 -7.98 -7.68 10.92
N ARG A 40 -7.22 -7.52 12.00
CA ARG A 40 -5.87 -8.11 12.08
C ARG A 40 -5.95 -9.64 11.97
N GLY A 41 -4.94 -10.24 11.36
CA GLY A 41 -4.85 -11.71 11.21
C GLY A 41 -5.64 -12.33 10.05
N VAL A 42 -6.44 -11.57 9.29
CA VAL A 42 -7.22 -12.12 8.16
C VAL A 42 -6.38 -12.40 6.89
N GLY A 43 -5.09 -12.04 6.89
CA GLY A 43 -4.16 -12.33 5.80
C GLY A 43 -4.08 -11.28 4.69
N LYS A 44 -4.37 -10.00 4.96
CA LYS A 44 -4.28 -8.89 3.99
C LYS A 44 -2.89 -8.77 3.38
N THR A 45 -1.87 -8.72 4.24
CA THR A 45 -0.45 -8.66 3.84
C THR A 45 -0.06 -9.83 2.94
N THR A 46 -0.43 -11.05 3.33
CA THR A 46 -0.18 -12.26 2.52
C THR A 46 -0.84 -12.15 1.15
N MET A 47 -2.09 -11.68 1.10
CA MET A 47 -2.83 -11.53 -0.16
C MET A 47 -2.16 -10.54 -1.11
N ILE A 48 -1.68 -9.41 -0.58
CA ILE A 48 -0.92 -8.41 -1.35
C ILE A 48 0.37 -9.01 -1.90
N LEU A 49 1.19 -9.64 -1.04
CA LEU A 49 2.47 -10.22 -1.46
C LEU A 49 2.27 -11.35 -2.48
N GLN A 50 1.22 -12.17 -2.33
CA GLN A 50 0.83 -13.18 -3.31
C GLN A 50 0.44 -12.55 -4.65
N TYR A 51 -0.32 -11.45 -4.63
CA TYR A 51 -0.71 -10.74 -5.85
C TYR A 51 0.52 -10.20 -6.59
N ILE A 52 1.42 -9.52 -5.87
CA ILE A 52 2.68 -9.00 -6.44
C ILE A 52 3.47 -10.14 -7.07
N LYS A 53 3.68 -11.23 -6.34
CA LYS A 53 4.53 -12.35 -6.77
C LYS A 53 4.01 -13.06 -8.02
N GLN A 54 2.68 -13.10 -8.21
CA GLN A 54 2.05 -13.86 -9.29
C GLN A 54 1.76 -13.02 -10.54
N ASN A 55 1.51 -11.72 -10.39
CA ASN A 55 0.95 -10.91 -11.48
C ASN A 55 1.82 -9.73 -11.88
N LEU A 56 2.78 -9.33 -11.05
CA LEU A 56 3.55 -8.12 -11.27
C LEU A 56 5.03 -8.42 -11.48
N ASN A 57 5.70 -7.51 -12.20
CA ASN A 57 7.15 -7.43 -12.17
C ASN A 57 7.56 -6.79 -10.83
N SER A 58 8.25 -7.55 -9.96
CA SER A 58 8.66 -7.05 -8.63
C SER A 58 9.53 -5.80 -8.71
N LYS A 59 10.28 -5.60 -9.81
CA LYS A 59 11.09 -4.39 -10.04
C LYS A 59 10.27 -3.12 -10.26
N LYS A 60 8.99 -3.27 -10.58
CA LYS A 60 8.02 -2.19 -10.81
C LYS A 60 7.06 -2.01 -9.64
N ALA A 61 7.18 -2.85 -8.62
CA ALA A 61 6.34 -2.84 -7.44
C ALA A 61 7.16 -2.49 -6.20
N LEU A 62 6.51 -1.91 -5.21
CA LEU A 62 7.08 -1.72 -3.89
C LEU A 62 6.00 -2.00 -2.83
N TYR A 63 6.35 -2.84 -1.86
CA TYR A 63 5.55 -3.02 -0.66
C TYR A 63 6.25 -2.36 0.54
N VAL A 64 5.49 -1.59 1.31
CA VAL A 64 5.96 -0.96 2.55
C VAL A 64 4.93 -1.13 3.66
N SER A 65 5.40 -1.23 4.90
CA SER A 65 4.54 -1.06 6.07
C SER A 65 4.53 0.41 6.47
N ALA A 66 3.35 1.00 6.64
CA ALA A 66 3.20 2.37 7.14
C ALA A 66 3.70 2.55 8.60
N ASP A 67 3.93 1.45 9.31
CA ASP A 67 4.48 1.40 10.68
C ASP A 67 6.02 1.26 10.70
N ASP A 68 6.68 1.27 9.52
CA ASP A 68 8.14 1.16 9.44
C ASP A 68 8.85 2.40 9.99
N LEU A 69 9.95 2.20 10.74
CA LEU A 69 10.79 3.28 11.27
C LEU A 69 11.31 4.25 10.20
N TYR A 70 11.34 3.83 8.93
CA TYR A 70 11.63 4.73 7.82
C TYR A 70 10.73 5.98 7.85
N PHE A 71 9.45 5.84 8.20
CA PHE A 71 8.49 6.93 8.21
C PHE A 71 8.58 7.84 9.46
N SER A 72 9.50 7.56 10.38
CA SER A 72 9.82 8.49 11.48
C SER A 72 10.50 9.77 10.96
N ASP A 73 11.31 9.63 9.92
CA ASP A 73 12.14 10.72 9.37
C ASP A 73 11.79 11.08 7.91
N ASN A 74 10.92 10.30 7.26
CA ASN A 74 10.58 10.45 5.85
C ASN A 74 9.07 10.49 5.66
N LYS A 75 8.57 11.34 4.76
CA LYS A 75 7.14 11.36 4.44
C LYS A 75 6.80 10.31 3.39
N LEU A 76 5.55 9.89 3.39
CA LEU A 76 5.02 8.97 2.39
C LEU A 76 5.10 9.57 0.98
N ILE A 77 4.75 10.85 0.83
CA ILE A 77 4.83 11.55 -0.47
C ILE A 77 6.24 11.58 -1.05
N ASP A 78 7.27 11.74 -0.20
CA ASP A 78 8.68 11.79 -0.64
C ASP A 78 9.12 10.41 -1.15
N LEU A 79 8.71 9.34 -0.46
CA LEU A 79 8.91 7.96 -0.92
C LEU A 79 8.23 7.70 -2.26
N VAL A 80 7.00 8.19 -2.43
CA VAL A 80 6.25 8.00 -3.68
C VAL A 80 6.92 8.72 -4.84
N ASP A 81 7.35 9.96 -4.62
CA ASP A 81 8.07 10.74 -5.63
C ASP A 81 9.36 10.03 -6.09
N GLU A 82 10.17 9.53 -5.14
CA GLU A 82 11.39 8.78 -5.46
C GLU A 82 11.05 7.45 -6.18
N PHE A 83 10.05 6.71 -5.70
CA PHE A 83 9.61 5.45 -6.32
C PHE A 83 9.14 5.65 -7.77
N TYR A 84 8.29 6.67 -7.98
CA TYR A 84 7.73 6.98 -9.29
C TYR A 84 8.81 7.43 -10.28
N LYS A 85 9.75 8.28 -9.85
CA LYS A 85 10.90 8.71 -10.67
C LYS A 85 11.80 7.55 -11.09
N ASN A 86 11.89 6.50 -10.27
CA ASN A 86 12.59 5.26 -10.58
C ASN A 86 11.74 4.28 -11.42
N ALA A 87 10.73 4.79 -12.13
CA ALA A 87 9.82 4.03 -12.97
C ALA A 87 9.01 2.96 -12.22
N GLY A 88 8.73 3.18 -10.93
CA GLY A 88 7.79 2.38 -10.15
C GLY A 88 6.34 2.61 -10.57
N GLU A 89 5.55 1.54 -10.61
CA GLU A 89 4.18 1.55 -11.14
C GLU A 89 3.13 1.10 -10.11
N TYR A 90 3.52 0.23 -9.16
CA TYR A 90 2.61 -0.37 -8.18
C TYR A 90 3.12 -0.17 -6.75
N LEU A 91 2.44 0.66 -5.98
CA LEU A 91 2.76 0.90 -4.57
C LEU A 91 1.75 0.20 -3.66
N PHE A 92 2.26 -0.60 -2.72
CA PHE A 92 1.47 -1.30 -1.71
C PHE A 92 1.84 -0.81 -0.31
N ILE A 93 0.86 -0.34 0.46
CA ILE A 93 1.06 0.25 1.78
C ILE A 93 0.25 -0.51 2.83
N ASP A 94 0.91 -1.27 3.68
CA ASP A 94 0.25 -2.04 4.73
C ASP A 94 0.02 -1.20 5.99
N GLU A 95 -1.10 -1.45 6.69
CA GLU A 95 -1.49 -0.80 7.94
C GLU A 95 -1.47 0.75 7.88
N ILE A 96 -1.98 1.35 6.79
CA ILE A 96 -1.92 2.79 6.49
C ILE A 96 -2.35 3.71 7.64
N HIS A 97 -3.32 3.27 8.45
CA HIS A 97 -3.83 3.99 9.63
C HIS A 97 -2.77 4.27 10.71
N LYS A 98 -1.61 3.63 10.64
CA LYS A 98 -0.45 3.89 11.51
C LYS A 98 0.32 5.15 11.12
N TYR A 99 0.25 5.57 9.85
CA TYR A 99 0.95 6.76 9.36
C TYR A 99 0.11 8.01 9.61
N ALA A 100 0.69 9.04 10.21
CA ALA A 100 -0.02 10.30 10.47
C ALA A 100 -0.35 11.03 9.16
N ASN A 101 -1.52 11.69 9.07
CA ASN A 101 -1.96 12.42 7.87
C ASN A 101 -2.10 11.59 6.59
N TRP A 102 -2.14 10.26 6.70
CA TRP A 102 -2.17 9.36 5.55
C TRP A 102 -3.24 9.69 4.51
N SER A 103 -4.44 10.14 4.95
CA SER A 103 -5.55 10.41 4.04
C SER A 103 -5.28 11.60 3.12
N ARG A 104 -4.62 12.64 3.65
CA ARG A 104 -4.20 13.81 2.89
C ARG A 104 -3.12 13.43 1.88
N GLU A 105 -2.09 12.71 2.34
CA GLU A 105 -0.99 12.32 1.44
C GLU A 105 -1.45 11.33 0.37
N LEU A 106 -2.37 10.40 0.67
CA LEU A 106 -2.95 9.53 -0.36
C LEU A 106 -3.73 10.34 -1.41
N LYS A 107 -4.46 11.38 -1.01
CA LYS A 107 -5.11 12.27 -1.97
C LYS A 107 -4.08 13.00 -2.83
N ASP A 108 -3.06 13.58 -2.22
CA ASP A 108 -2.00 14.29 -2.94
C ASP A 108 -1.26 13.34 -3.91
N ILE A 109 -1.04 12.09 -3.52
CA ILE A 109 -0.49 11.03 -4.39
C ILE A 109 -1.43 10.74 -5.56
N TYR A 110 -2.73 10.58 -5.29
CA TYR A 110 -3.73 10.36 -6.33
C TYR A 110 -3.85 11.54 -7.29
N ASP A 111 -3.67 12.77 -6.84
CA ASP A 111 -3.77 13.93 -7.73
C ASP A 111 -2.48 14.14 -8.55
N SER A 112 -1.31 13.78 -7.99
CA SER A 112 0.00 14.09 -8.57
C SER A 112 0.62 12.99 -9.44
N PHE A 113 0.28 11.71 -9.23
CA PHE A 113 0.94 10.58 -9.92
C PHE A 113 -0.07 9.73 -10.73
N PRO A 114 -0.55 10.22 -11.89
CA PRO A 114 -1.66 9.60 -12.66
C PRO A 114 -1.47 8.13 -13.00
N GLU A 115 -0.24 7.72 -13.32
CA GLU A 115 0.06 6.35 -13.73
C GLU A 115 0.35 5.40 -12.56
N LEU A 116 0.48 5.92 -11.34
CA LEU A 116 0.77 5.10 -10.17
C LEU A 116 -0.49 4.39 -9.67
N LYS A 117 -0.42 3.07 -9.57
CA LYS A 117 -1.43 2.25 -8.91
C LYS A 117 -1.08 2.09 -7.43
N VAL A 118 -2.01 2.42 -6.54
CA VAL A 118 -1.81 2.37 -5.09
C VAL A 118 -2.80 1.43 -4.42
N VAL A 119 -2.30 0.46 -3.66
CA VAL A 119 -3.11 -0.42 -2.81
C VAL A 119 -2.71 -0.20 -1.38
N PHE A 120 -3.66 0.05 -0.49
CA PHE A 120 -3.38 0.22 0.93
C PHE A 120 -4.28 -0.65 1.80
N THR A 121 -3.81 -1.03 2.99
CA THR A 121 -4.61 -1.81 3.94
C THR A 121 -4.88 -1.07 5.24
N GLY A 122 -6.01 -1.39 5.86
CA GLY A 122 -6.35 -0.92 7.20
C GLY A 122 -7.05 -2.00 8.02
N SER A 123 -6.92 -1.89 9.36
CA SER A 123 -7.49 -2.86 10.29
C SER A 123 -9.00 -2.64 10.54
N SER A 124 -9.50 -1.42 10.33
CA SER A 124 -10.90 -1.05 10.55
C SER A 124 -11.37 0.04 9.60
N VAL A 125 -12.64 -0.06 9.17
CA VAL A 125 -13.33 0.99 8.40
C VAL A 125 -13.39 2.28 9.22
N LEU A 126 -13.53 2.19 10.55
CA LEU A 126 -13.61 3.37 11.43
C LEU A 126 -12.29 4.15 11.47
N ASP A 127 -11.15 3.47 11.41
CA ASP A 127 -9.83 4.12 11.39
C ASP A 127 -9.59 4.82 10.05
N ILE A 128 -10.10 4.24 8.96
CA ILE A 128 -10.08 4.85 7.63
C ILE A 128 -11.07 6.01 7.55
N LEU A 129 -12.28 5.87 8.10
CA LEU A 129 -13.32 6.89 8.09
C LEU A 129 -12.95 8.12 8.94
N LYS A 130 -12.26 7.93 10.06
CA LYS A 130 -11.70 9.06 10.83
C LYS A 130 -10.73 9.87 9.97
N GLY A 131 -9.80 9.20 9.28
CA GLY A 131 -8.88 9.89 8.36
C GLY A 131 -9.58 10.48 7.12
N SER A 132 -10.64 9.85 6.60
CA SER A 132 -11.38 10.38 5.44
C SER A 132 -12.37 11.50 5.79
N SER A 133 -12.82 11.61 7.04
CA SER A 133 -13.72 12.68 7.47
C SER A 133 -13.09 14.07 7.40
N ASP A 134 -11.76 14.15 7.41
CA ASP A 134 -11.02 15.38 7.08
C ASP A 134 -11.04 15.70 5.58
N LEU A 135 -11.19 14.70 4.70
CA LEU A 135 -11.28 14.90 3.24
C LEU A 135 -12.63 15.50 2.81
N SER A 136 -13.71 15.23 3.55
CA SER A 136 -15.06 15.69 3.19
C SER A 136 -15.45 17.05 3.79
N ARG A 137 -14.77 17.50 4.85
CA ARG A 137 -15.10 18.75 5.56
C ARG A 137 -14.55 20.03 4.94
N ARG A 138 -13.81 19.96 3.83
CA ARG A 138 -13.21 21.13 3.15
C ARG A 138 -13.70 21.30 1.71
N ARG A 139 -15.00 21.13 1.49
CA ARG A 139 -15.68 21.65 0.30
C ARG A 139 -16.25 23.02 0.58
#